data_AF-A0A504HBX8-F1
#
_entry.id   AF-A0A504HBX8-F1
#
_cell.length_a   1.000
_cell.length_b   1.000
_cell.length_c   1.000
_cell.angle_alpha   90.00
_cell.angle_beta   90.00
_cell.angle_gamma   90.00
#
_symmetry.space_group_name_H-M   'P 1'
#
loop_
_entity.id
_entity.type
_entity.pdbx_description
1 polymer ?
#
loop_
_entity_poly.entity_id
_entity_poly.type
_entity_poly.pdbx_seq_one_letter_code
_entity_poly.pdbx_strand_id
1 'polypeptide(L)' 'NTPPLAERRELVWLGLSCSPCHRKICPLGHLNCLKTLEVARVMAAADRLLDIPASA' A
#
# COMPACT_ATOMS: atom_id res chain seq x y z
N ASN A 1 -5.24 -12.83 -1.77
CA ASN A 1 -5.38 -11.42 -2.19
C ASN A 1 -6.85 -11.19 -2.44
N THR A 2 -7.49 -10.30 -1.68
CA THR A 2 -8.90 -9.94 -1.85
C THR A 2 -8.93 -8.57 -2.54
N PRO A 3 -9.04 -8.53 -3.88
CA PRO A 3 -8.87 -7.28 -4.61
C PRO A 3 -10.01 -6.29 -4.28
N PRO A 4 -9.76 -4.98 -4.31
CA PRO A 4 -10.82 -3.99 -4.15
C PRO A 4 -11.82 -4.12 -5.30
N LEU A 5 -13.11 -3.97 -5.02
CA LEU A 5 -14.18 -4.12 -6.03
C LEU A 5 -14.46 -2.84 -6.83
N ALA A 6 -13.88 -1.70 -6.43
CA ALA A 6 -14.06 -0.42 -7.11
C ALA A 6 -13.40 -0.43 -8.50
N GLU A 7 -14.03 0.18 -9.50
CA GLU A 7 -13.49 0.31 -10.86
C GLU A 7 -12.22 1.16 -10.89
N ARG A 8 -12.25 2.32 -10.23
CA ARG A 8 -11.10 3.21 -10.07
C ARG A 8 -10.42 2.91 -8.74
N ARG A 9 -9.27 2.24 -8.79
CA ARG A 9 -8.50 1.83 -7.61
C ARG A 9 -7.00 1.77 -7.92
N GLU A 10 -6.18 2.04 -6.92
CA GLU A 10 -4.74 1.81 -6.97
C GLU A 10 -4.30 0.97 -5.76
N LEU A 11 -3.46 -0.04 -5.99
CA LEU A 11 -2.94 -0.92 -4.94
C LEU A 11 -1.55 -0.46 -4.52
N VAL A 12 -1.39 -0.07 -3.26
CA VAL A 12 -0.08 0.27 -2.70
C VAL A 12 0.46 -0.91 -1.91
N TRP A 13 1.59 -1.48 -2.35
CA TRP A 13 2.19 -2.65 -1.74
C TRP A 13 3.71 -2.64 -1.83
N LEU A 14 4.38 -2.98 -0.72
CA LEU A 14 5.85 -2.98 -0.65
C LEU A 14 6.52 -4.18 -1.35
N GLY A 15 5.79 -5.26 -1.67
CA GLY A 15 6.38 -6.44 -2.32
C GLY A 15 7.37 -7.22 -1.44
N LEU A 16 7.29 -7.08 -0.11
CA LEU A 16 8.19 -7.78 0.81
C LEU A 16 7.99 -9.30 0.71
N SER A 17 9.06 -10.08 0.84
CA SER A 17 9.00 -11.56 0.81
C SER A 17 8.08 -12.17 1.87
N CYS A 18 7.85 -11.47 2.99
CA CYS A 18 6.95 -11.90 4.06
C CYS A 18 5.48 -11.45 3.87
N SER A 19 5.16 -10.78 2.77
CA SER A 19 3.86 -10.14 2.49
C SER A 19 3.29 -10.65 1.16
N PRO A 20 1.96 -10.75 1.00
CA PRO A 20 0.93 -10.59 2.01
C PRO A 20 0.77 -11.87 2.85
N CYS A 21 0.92 -11.78 4.18
CA CYS A 21 0.71 -12.94 5.05
C CYS A 21 -0.76 -13.15 5.45
N HIS A 22 -1.63 -12.14 5.28
CA HIS A 22 -3.04 -12.14 5.68
C HIS A 22 -3.30 -12.58 7.14
N ARG A 23 -2.36 -12.35 8.05
CA ARG A 23 -2.46 -12.73 9.47
C ARG A 23 -2.70 -11.51 10.35
N LYS A 24 -3.51 -11.68 11.39
CA LYS A 24 -3.79 -10.62 12.39
C LYS A 24 -2.53 -10.24 13.19
N ILE A 25 -1.66 -11.22 13.43
CA ILE A 25 -0.35 -11.06 14.06
C ILE A 25 0.71 -11.39 13.00
N CYS A 26 1.70 -10.51 12.83
CA CYS A 26 2.80 -10.75 11.90
C CYS A 26 3.62 -11.96 12.35
N PRO A 27 3.82 -12.99 11.52
CA PRO A 27 4.59 -14.19 11.90
C PRO A 27 6.06 -13.89 12.22
N LEU A 28 6.57 -12.74 11.75
CA LEU A 28 7.93 -12.27 12.00
C LEU A 28 8.01 -11.15 13.05
N GLY A 29 6.87 -10.77 13.66
CA GLY A 29 6.82 -9.81 14.78
C GLY A 29 6.98 -8.32 14.44
N HIS A 30 7.27 -7.93 13.20
CA HIS A 30 7.66 -6.55 12.88
C HIS A 30 6.60 -5.69 12.17
N LEU A 31 5.64 -6.29 11.43
CA LEU A 31 4.63 -5.55 10.63
C LEU A 31 5.23 -4.55 9.63
N ASN A 32 6.39 -4.84 9.04
CA ASN A 32 7.07 -3.91 8.11
C ASN A 32 6.21 -3.59 6.88
N CYS A 33 5.39 -4.54 6.41
CA CYS A 33 4.45 -4.29 5.33
C CYS A 33 3.48 -3.13 5.59
N LEU A 34 3.30 -2.72 6.85
CA LEU A 34 2.52 -1.56 7.25
C LEU A 34 3.42 -0.43 7.78
N LYS A 35 4.40 -0.75 8.64
CA LYS A 35 5.23 0.25 9.32
C LYS A 35 6.24 0.97 8.44
N THR A 36 6.73 0.31 7.40
CA THR A 36 7.74 0.88 6.48
C THR A 36 7.11 1.33 5.16
N LEU A 37 5.78 1.46 5.11
CA LEU A 37 5.09 2.00 3.96
C LEU A 37 5.13 3.53 4.06
N GLU A 38 6.05 4.14 3.32
CA GLU A 38 6.28 5.58 3.34
C GLU A 38 5.04 6.38 2.92
N VAL A 39 4.76 7.46 3.65
CA VAL A 39 3.65 8.38 3.35
C VAL A 39 3.77 8.93 1.93
N ALA A 40 4.97 9.33 1.50
CA ALA A 40 5.20 9.85 0.15
C ALA A 40 4.76 8.86 -0.95
N ARG A 41 4.95 7.55 -0.73
CA ARG A 41 4.52 6.52 -1.68
C ARG A 41 2.99 6.45 -1.78
N VAL A 42 2.30 6.58 -0.64
CA VAL A 42 0.84 6.61 -0.57
C VAL A 42 0.30 7.90 -1.21
N MET A 43 0.91 9.05 -0.91
CA MET A 43 0.54 10.34 -1.50
C MET A 43 0.66 10.31 -3.03
N ALA A 44 1.78 9.79 -3.56
CA ALA A 44 1.95 9.68 -5.01
C ALA A 44 0.89 8.78 -5.68
N ALA A 45 0.43 7.72 -4.99
CA ALA A 45 -0.68 6.89 -5.46
C ALA A 45 -2.03 7.62 -5.38
N ALA A 46 -2.25 8.41 -4.33
CA ALA A 46 -3.44 9.24 -4.21
C ALA A 46 -3.49 10.31 -5.31
N ASP A 47 -2.36 10.98 -5.60
CA ASP A 47 -2.28 12.01 -6.65
C ASP A 47 -2.60 11.42 -8.03
N ARG A 48 -2.01 10.25 -8.36
CA ARG A 48 -2.36 9.50 -9.58
C ARG A 48 -3.84 9.12 -9.62
N LEU A 49 -4.38 8.66 -8.49
CA LEU A 49 -5.79 8.25 -8.41
C LEU A 49 -6.75 9.44 -8.50
N LEU A 50 -6.34 10.64 -8.10
CA LEU A 50 -7.16 11.85 -8.07
C LEU A 50 -6.89 12.79 -9.26
N ASP A 51 -5.97 12.44 -10.15
CA ASP A 51 -5.45 13.29 -11.24
C ASP A 51 -4.94 14.66 -10.73
N ILE A 52 -4.40 14.69 -9.51
CA ILE A 52 -3.82 15.92 -8.95
C ILE A 52 -2.44 16.12 -9.60
N PRO A 53 -2.17 17.25 -10.25
CA PRO A 53 -0.84 17.53 -10.77
C PRO A 53 0.15 17.60 -9.60
N ALA A 54 1.31 16.97 -9.75
CA ALA A 54 2.34 16.95 -8.71
C ALA A 54 2.61 18.40 -8.24
N SER A 55 2.32 18.68 -6.97
CA SER A 55 2.64 19.97 -6.37
C SER A 55 4.15 20.14 -6.45
N ALA A 56 4.59 21.17 -7.17
CA ALA A 56 5.98 21.57 -7.23
C ALA A 56 6.49 22.05 -5.86
#